data_AF-A0A349NIG4-F1
#
_entry.id   AF-A0A349NIG4-F1
#
_cell.length_a   1.000
_cell.length_b   1.000
_cell.length_c   1.000
_cell.angle_alpha   90.00
_cell.angle_beta   90.00
_cell.angle_gamma   90.00
#
_symmetry.space_group_name_H-M   'P 1'
#
loop_
_entity.id
_entity.type
_entity.pdbx_description
1 polymer ?
#
loop_
_entity_poly.entity_id
_entity_poly.type
_entity_poly.pdbx_seq_one_letter_code
_entity_poly.pdbx_strand_id
1 'polypeptide(L)'
;MMEHCYIISYDLCKPGRNYDQLYEEIKSFPQWGHLTQSTWAVISSEDSESIRNRIMSVLDSSDRVIVIKSGQEAAWQNLMASNDWARKNLIL
;
A
#
# COMPACT_ATOMS: atom_id res chain seq x y z
N MET A 1 11.68 0.84 16.67
CA MET A 1 11.07 -0.39 16.14
C MET A 1 11.59 -0.56 14.71
N MET A 2 11.81 -1.79 14.23
CA MET A 2 12.26 -2.00 12.84
C MET A 2 11.12 -1.66 11.88
N GLU A 3 11.43 -0.89 10.84
CA GLU A 3 10.49 -0.59 9.76
C GLU A 3 10.60 -1.66 8.67
N HIS A 4 9.49 -1.96 8.01
CA HIS A 4 9.43 -2.86 6.87
C HIS A 4 8.57 -2.26 5.76
N CYS A 5 8.80 -2.74 4.53
CA CYS A 5 7.90 -2.43 3.42
C CYS A 5 6.69 -3.34 3.46
N TYR A 6 5.50 -2.77 3.29
CA TYR A 6 4.24 -3.49 3.16
C TYR A 6 3.56 -3.15 1.85
N ILE A 7 3.18 -4.17 1.09
CA ILE A 7 2.41 -4.05 -0.14
C ILE A 7 0.92 -4.07 0.22
N ILE A 8 0.22 -3.01 -0.15
CA ILE A 8 -1.21 -2.85 0.00
C ILE A 8 -1.82 -3.06 -1.39
N SER A 9 -2.67 -4.06 -1.57
CA SER A 9 -3.45 -4.23 -2.80
C SER A 9 -4.93 -4.24 -2.47
N TYR A 10 -5.75 -3.57 -3.28
CA TYR A 10 -7.16 -3.39 -3.01
C TYR A 10 -8.03 -3.52 -4.26
N ASP A 11 -9.33 -3.71 -4.04
CA ASP A 11 -10.36 -3.66 -5.07
C ASP A 11 -11.59 -2.92 -4.53
N LEU A 12 -11.89 -1.75 -5.12
CA LEU A 12 -13.04 -0.92 -4.77
C LEU A 12 -14.24 -1.35 -5.61
N CYS A 13 -15.26 -1.88 -4.94
CA CYS A 13 -16.35 -2.60 -5.60
C CYS A 13 -17.57 -1.72 -5.93
N LYS A 14 -17.68 -0.52 -5.35
CA LYS A 14 -18.84 0.36 -5.57
C LYS A 14 -18.75 1.20 -6.86
N PRO A 15 -19.88 1.46 -7.55
CA PRO A 15 -19.95 2.49 -8.60
C PRO A 15 -19.60 3.87 -8.03
N GLY A 16 -18.77 4.64 -8.74
CA GLY A 16 -18.36 5.99 -8.29
C GLY A 16 -17.23 6.01 -7.25
N ARG A 17 -16.54 4.87 -7.03
CA ARG A 17 -15.31 4.65 -6.25
C ARG A 17 -14.66 5.95 -5.72
N ASN A 18 -14.73 6.17 -4.41
CA ASN A 18 -14.02 7.27 -3.77
C ASN A 18 -12.59 6.83 -3.45
N TYR A 19 -11.64 7.24 -4.29
CA TYR A 19 -10.22 6.95 -4.08
C TYR A 19 -9.55 7.93 -3.11
N ASP A 20 -10.17 9.09 -2.85
CA ASP A 20 -9.51 10.19 -2.16
C ASP A 20 -9.19 9.82 -0.71
N GLN A 21 -10.17 9.28 0.01
CA GLN A 21 -9.98 8.87 1.42
C GLN A 21 -8.95 7.75 1.56
N LEU A 22 -8.99 6.77 0.65
CA LEU A 22 -7.99 5.69 0.61
C LEU A 22 -6.59 6.24 0.33
N TYR A 23 -6.46 7.16 -0.61
CA TYR A 23 -5.17 7.76 -0.97
C TYR A 23 -4.64 8.66 0.13
N GLU A 24 -5.50 9.44 0.80
CA GLU A 24 -5.12 10.24 1.96
C GLU A 24 -4.60 9.35 3.09
N GLU A 25 -5.30 8.24 3.38
CA GLU A 25 -4.88 7.30 4.41
C GLU A 25 -3.52 6.65 4.07
N ILE A 26 -3.33 6.16 2.83
CA ILE A 26 -2.04 5.58 2.40
C ILE A 26 -0.92 6.63 2.39
N LYS A 27 -1.21 7.87 2.00
CA LYS A 27 -0.21 8.95 1.94
C LYS A 27 0.16 9.51 3.31
N SER A 28 -0.63 9.20 4.34
CA SER A 28 -0.33 9.58 5.72
C SER A 28 0.76 8.72 6.38
N PHE A 29 1.19 7.63 5.74
CA PHE A 29 2.41 6.93 6.13
C PHE A 29 3.65 7.79 5.80
N PRO A 30 4.71 7.78 6.62
CA PRO A 30 5.90 8.64 6.42
C PRO A 30 6.58 8.43 5.06
N GLN A 31 6.54 7.20 4.54
CA GLN A 31 7.09 6.87 3.24
C GLN A 31 6.19 5.86 2.55
N TRP A 32 5.86 6.15 1.29
CA TRP A 32 4.98 5.34 0.46
C TRP A 32 5.38 5.42 -1.01
N GLY A 33 4.91 4.46 -1.81
CA GLY A 33 5.09 4.39 -3.25
C GLY A 33 3.82 3.85 -3.92
N HIS A 34 3.28 4.59 -4.88
CA HIS A 34 2.15 4.13 -5.68
C HIS A 34 2.67 3.15 -6.74
N LEU A 35 2.32 1.87 -6.68
CA LEU A 35 2.90 0.85 -7.57
C LEU A 35 2.09 0.73 -8.86
N THR A 36 0.79 0.51 -8.71
CA THR A 36 -0.22 0.42 -9.80
C THR A 36 -1.50 1.10 -9.34
N GLN A 37 -2.50 1.23 -10.22
CA GLN A 37 -3.80 1.83 -9.90
C GLN A 37 -4.51 1.22 -8.67
N SER A 38 -4.16 -0.02 -8.29
CA SER A 38 -4.78 -0.77 -7.20
C SER A 38 -3.76 -1.35 -6.21
N THR A 39 -2.50 -0.91 -6.28
CA THR A 39 -1.43 -1.43 -5.44
C THR A 39 -0.49 -0.32 -5.01
N TRP A 40 -0.21 -0.27 -3.71
CA TRP A 40 0.70 0.67 -3.06
C TRP A 40 1.72 -0.08 -2.22
N ALA A 41 2.79 0.61 -1.84
CA ALA A 41 3.71 0.16 -0.82
C ALA A 41 3.90 1.26 0.23
N VAL A 42 4.01 0.87 1.50
CA VAL A 42 4.27 1.78 2.63
C VAL A 42 5.44 1.26 3.46
N ILE A 43 6.23 2.15 4.03
CA ILE A 43 7.21 1.82 5.07
C ILE A 43 6.57 2.12 6.41
N SER A 44 6.54 1.12 7.29
CA SER A 44 5.96 1.27 8.63
C SER A 44 6.64 0.36 9.64
N SER A 45 6.56 0.75 10.91
CA SER A 45 6.89 -0.10 12.06
C SER A 45 5.67 -0.84 12.63
N GLU A 46 4.48 -0.55 12.10
CA GLU A 46 3.26 -1.32 12.36
C GLU A 46 3.32 -2.70 11.68
N ASP A 47 2.53 -3.65 12.19
CA ASP A 47 2.34 -4.93 11.52
C ASP A 47 1.27 -4.86 10.41
N SER A 48 1.21 -5.90 9.58
CA SER A 48 0.27 -5.95 8.44
C SER A 48 -1.20 -5.92 8.88
N GLU A 49 -1.52 -6.41 10.07
CA GLU A 49 -2.88 -6.37 10.61
C GLU A 49 -3.28 -4.94 10.98
N SER A 50 -2.41 -4.22 11.67
CA SER A 50 -2.62 -2.81 12.05
C SER A 50 -2.77 -1.93 10.82
N ILE A 51 -1.89 -2.10 9.82
CA ILE A 51 -1.99 -1.40 8.53
C ILE A 51 -3.30 -1.75 7.82
N ARG A 52 -3.68 -3.04 7.75
CA ARG A 52 -4.96 -3.46 7.15
C ARG A 52 -6.14 -2.79 7.86
N ASN A 53 -6.18 -2.82 9.18
CA ASN A 53 -7.28 -2.26 9.98
C ASN A 53 -7.39 -0.74 9.76
N ARG A 54 -6.25 -0.05 9.68
CA ARG A 54 -6.17 1.38 9.36
C ARG A 54 -6.74 1.68 7.98
N ILE A 55 -6.33 0.94 6.94
CA ILE A 55 -6.90 1.07 5.59
C ILE A 55 -8.40 0.73 5.56
N MET A 56 -8.83 -0.33 6.25
CA MET A 56 -10.24 -0.72 6.31
C MET A 56 -11.14 0.35 6.90
N SER A 57 -10.61 1.27 7.72
CA SER A 57 -11.42 2.35 8.32
C SER A 57 -11.99 3.34 7.31
N VAL A 58 -11.40 3.40 6.10
CA VAL A 58 -11.84 4.27 4.99
C VAL A 58 -12.40 3.48 3.81
N LEU A 59 -12.59 2.17 3.97
CA LEU A 59 -13.18 1.29 2.95
C LEU A 59 -14.63 0.95 3.28
N ASP A 60 -15.39 0.61 2.24
CA ASP A 60 -16.74 0.08 2.40
C ASP A 60 -16.72 -1.44 2.60
N SER A 61 -17.78 -2.00 3.20
CA SER A 61 -17.89 -3.42 3.51
C SER A 61 -17.83 -4.36 2.30
N SER A 62 -18.03 -3.83 1.09
CA SER A 62 -17.92 -4.58 -0.16
C SER A 62 -16.51 -4.62 -0.73
N ASP A 63 -15.61 -3.76 -0.25
CA ASP A 63 -14.27 -3.61 -0.80
C ASP A 63 -13.34 -4.70 -0.28
N ARG A 64 -12.24 -4.90 -1.00
CA ARG A 64 -11.24 -5.93 -0.69
C ARG A 64 -9.91 -5.25 -0.45
N VAL A 65 -9.18 -5.68 0.56
CA VAL A 65 -7.81 -5.23 0.82
C VAL A 65 -6.96 -6.37 1.34
N ILE A 66 -5.74 -6.47 0.85
CA ILE A 66 -4.70 -7.34 1.37
C ILE A 66 -3.46 -6.50 1.70
N VAL A 67 -2.79 -6.85 2.80
CA VAL A 67 -1.52 -6.23 3.21
C VAL A 67 -0.50 -7.34 3.36
N ILE A 68 0.60 -7.25 2.62
CA ILE A 68 1.67 -8.24 2.57
C ILE A 68 2.95 -7.56 3.04
N LYS A 69 3.62 -8.14 4.04
CA LYS A 69 5.00 -7.73 4.36
C LYS A 69 5.90 -8.09 3.19
N SER A 70 6.47 -7.10 2.52
CA SER A 70 7.42 -7.30 1.43
C SER A 70 8.66 -8.05 1.93
N GLY A 71 9.35 -8.73 1.02
CA GLY A 71 10.41 -9.69 1.35
C GLY A 71 11.66 -9.54 0.49
N GLN A 72 12.34 -10.66 0.25
CA GLN A 72 13.71 -10.69 -0.27
C GLN A 72 13.85 -10.32 -1.75
N GLU A 73 12.79 -10.52 -2.55
CA GLU A 73 12.84 -10.37 -4.00
C GLU A 73 11.64 -9.59 -4.51
N ALA A 74 11.90 -8.68 -5.44
CA ALA A 74 10.87 -7.94 -6.17
C ALA A 74 11.37 -7.63 -7.58
N ALA A 75 10.45 -7.67 -8.55
CA ALA A 75 10.69 -7.25 -9.93
C ALA A 75 9.51 -6.40 -10.39
N TRP A 76 9.77 -5.44 -11.28
CA TRP A 76 8.75 -4.52 -11.77
C TRP A 76 9.09 -3.95 -13.14
N GLN A 77 8.08 -3.40 -13.81
CA GLN A 77 8.19 -2.65 -15.06
C GLN A 77 7.19 -1.50 -15.02
N ASN A 78 7.65 -0.27 -15.30
CA ASN A 78 6.80 0.94 -15.43
C ASN A 78 5.83 1.19 -14.26
N LEU A 79 6.33 1.10 -13.01
CA LEU A 79 5.55 1.48 -11.84
C LEU A 79 5.19 2.97 -11.87
N MET A 80 4.11 3.33 -11.16
CA MET A 80 3.75 4.75 -10.96
C MET A 80 4.75 5.45 -10.02
N ALA A 81 5.37 4.72 -9.10
CA ALA A 81 6.47 5.16 -8.26
C ALA A 81 7.78 5.17 -9.05
N SER A 82 8.73 6.03 -8.64
CA SER A 82 10.03 6.07 -9.29
C SER A 82 10.81 4.76 -9.09
N ASN A 83 11.64 4.42 -10.08
CA ASN A 83 12.53 3.26 -9.98
C ASN A 83 13.47 3.35 -8.76
N ASP A 84 13.91 4.55 -8.40
CA ASP A 84 14.79 4.74 -7.24
C ASP A 84 14.07 4.48 -5.93
N TRP A 85 12.80 4.88 -5.83
CA TRP A 85 11.97 4.51 -4.69
C TRP A 85 11.79 2.99 -4.62
N ALA A 86 11.47 2.35 -5.74
CA ALA A 86 11.24 0.90 -5.79
C ALA A 86 12.49 0.09 -5.37
N ARG A 87 13.67 0.41 -5.93
CA ARG A 87 14.94 -0.26 -5.58
C ARG A 87 15.29 -0.12 -4.10
N LYS A 88 15.03 1.06 -3.52
CA LYS A 88 15.36 1.33 -2.13
C LYS A 88 14.44 0.59 -1.16
N ASN A 89 13.18 0.35 -1.53
CA ASN A 89 12.14 0.04 -0.55
C ASN A 89 11.47 -1.32 -0.72
N LEU A 90 11.32 -1.85 -1.94
CA LEU A 90 10.52 -3.07 -2.15
C LEU A 90 11.14 -4.35 -1.60
N ILE A 91 12.43 -4.34 -1.26
CA ILE A 91 13.17 -5.51 -0.75
C ILE A 91 13.73 -5.30 0.67
N LEU A 92 13.15 -4.37 1.44
CA LEU A 92 13.55 -4.04 2.82
C LEU A 92 13.07 -5.06 3.86
#